data_AF-A0A950IXU2-F1
#
_entry.id   AF-A0A950IXU2-F1
#
_cell.length_a   1.000
_cell.length_b   1.000
_cell.length_c   1.000
_cell.angle_alpha   90.00
_cell.angle_beta   90.00
_cell.angle_gamma   90.00
#
_symmetry.space_group_name_H-M   'P 1'
#
loop_
_entity.id
_entity.type
_entity.pdbx_description
1 polymer ?
#
loop_
_entity_poly.entity_id
_entity_poly.type
_entity_poly.pdbx_seq_one_letter_code
_entity_poly.pdbx_strand_id
1 'polypeptide(L)'
;TGVTVRLNTRVDATMLQDFDEVVLATGIAPRLPDIDGIDHPKVLTYLDVLKHGKPVGKTVAIIGAGGIGFDTAEFLTHEGKSTSLDVAAFMREWGVDMNVDNAGGLSPQGPQPHASPREVYLLQRKQSKVGDGLGKTTGWIHRASLQMKKVKMLSGVSYHKIDDAGLHVSIKDELQVLPVDNVIICAGQNPLRELQQPLLDAGKTVHLIGGADVAAELDAKRAINQGVRLAASL
;
A
#
# COMPACT_ATOMS: atom_id res chain seq x y z
N THR A 1 11.53 -2.28 -30.38
CA THR A 1 10.35 -3.10 -30.03
C THR A 1 9.30 -2.89 -31.09
N GLY A 2 8.51 -3.92 -31.44
CA GLY A 2 7.46 -3.86 -32.48
C GLY A 2 6.03 -3.74 -31.94
N VAL A 3 5.87 -3.49 -30.64
CA VAL A 3 4.55 -3.38 -29.99
C VAL A 3 3.93 -2.02 -30.32
N THR A 4 2.70 -2.02 -30.84
CA THR A 4 1.92 -0.79 -31.02
C THR A 4 1.35 -0.35 -29.68
N VAL A 5 1.80 0.80 -29.16
CA VAL A 5 1.39 1.31 -27.84
C VAL A 5 0.39 2.44 -28.00
N ARG A 6 -0.75 2.35 -27.29
CA ARG A 6 -1.77 3.40 -27.22
C ARG A 6 -2.00 3.83 -25.77
N LEU A 7 -1.38 4.94 -25.35
CA LEU A 7 -1.58 5.52 -24.02
C LEU A 7 -2.83 6.42 -24.00
N ASN A 8 -3.23 6.89 -22.82
CA ASN A 8 -4.40 7.79 -22.63
C ASN A 8 -5.71 7.24 -23.24
N THR A 9 -5.83 5.91 -23.34
CA THR A 9 -6.96 5.24 -23.99
C THR A 9 -7.61 4.30 -22.99
N ARG A 10 -8.81 4.65 -22.50
CA ARG A 10 -9.65 3.71 -21.76
C ARG A 10 -10.38 2.85 -22.79
N VAL A 11 -10.12 1.55 -22.76
CA VAL A 11 -10.72 0.59 -23.68
C VAL A 11 -12.08 0.12 -23.18
N ASP A 12 -13.00 -0.11 -24.10
CA ASP A 12 -14.21 -0.90 -23.89
C ASP A 12 -14.15 -2.19 -24.72
N ALA A 13 -15.15 -3.07 -24.58
CA ALA A 13 -15.17 -4.35 -25.27
C ALA A 13 -15.31 -4.23 -26.80
N THR A 14 -15.94 -3.17 -27.30
CA THR A 14 -16.15 -2.96 -28.75
C THR A 14 -14.84 -2.64 -29.45
N MET A 15 -13.95 -1.89 -28.79
CA MET A 15 -12.62 -1.55 -29.31
C MET A 15 -11.69 -2.75 -29.48
N LEU A 16 -12.05 -3.90 -28.92
CA LEU A 16 -11.22 -5.11 -28.88
C LEU A 16 -11.73 -6.21 -29.81
N GLN A 17 -12.77 -5.94 -30.61
CA GLN A 17 -13.42 -6.94 -31.47
C GLN A 17 -12.57 -7.41 -32.65
N ASP A 18 -11.57 -6.64 -33.09
CA ASP A 18 -10.76 -6.99 -34.26
C ASP A 18 -9.52 -7.85 -33.92
N PHE A 19 -9.29 -8.16 -32.64
CA PHE A 19 -8.17 -9.01 -32.21
C PHE A 19 -8.58 -10.48 -32.15
N ASP A 20 -7.64 -11.37 -32.49
CA ASP A 20 -7.84 -12.82 -32.41
C ASP A 20 -8.07 -13.27 -30.96
N GLU A 21 -7.24 -12.78 -30.05
CA GLU A 21 -7.33 -13.05 -28.61
C GLU A 21 -7.10 -11.78 -27.80
N VAL A 22 -7.69 -11.71 -26.60
CA VAL A 22 -7.58 -10.56 -25.70
C VAL A 22 -6.95 -10.97 -24.37
N VAL A 23 -5.87 -10.30 -23.99
CA VAL A 23 -5.24 -10.45 -22.66
C VAL A 23 -5.62 -9.26 -21.78
N LEU A 24 -6.43 -9.52 -20.76
CA LEU A 24 -6.83 -8.52 -19.77
C LEU A 24 -5.79 -8.45 -18.63
N ALA A 25 -5.02 -7.36 -18.65
CA ALA A 25 -4.05 -6.98 -17.61
C ALA A 25 -4.48 -5.67 -16.91
N THR A 26 -5.78 -5.50 -16.70
CA THR A 26 -6.47 -4.26 -16.26
C THR A 26 -6.19 -3.84 -14.82
N GLY A 27 -5.47 -4.64 -14.04
CA GLY A 27 -5.08 -4.30 -12.68
C GLY A 27 -6.20 -4.52 -11.65
N ILE A 28 -6.31 -3.60 -10.69
CA ILE A 28 -7.14 -3.74 -9.50
C ILE A 28 -7.93 -2.46 -9.19
N ALA A 29 -8.92 -2.60 -8.32
CA ALA A 29 -9.56 -1.49 -7.61
C ALA A 29 -9.27 -1.57 -6.10
N PRO A 30 -9.06 -0.46 -5.39
CA PRO A 30 -9.01 -0.45 -3.93
C PRO A 30 -10.29 -1.05 -3.34
N ARG A 31 -10.15 -1.87 -2.30
CA ARG A 31 -11.31 -2.40 -1.57
C ARG A 31 -11.71 -1.44 -0.46
N LEU A 32 -12.95 -0.97 -0.50
CA LEU A 32 -13.57 -0.25 0.60
C LEU A 32 -14.17 -1.27 1.59
N PRO A 33 -13.80 -1.23 2.88
CA PRO A 33 -14.43 -2.06 3.90
C PRO A 33 -15.84 -1.54 4.22
N ASP A 34 -16.71 -2.45 4.64
CA ASP A 34 -18.03 -2.11 5.18
C ASP A 34 -17.87 -1.56 6.60
N ILE A 35 -17.80 -0.24 6.72
CA ILE A 35 -17.66 0.52 7.97
C ILE A 35 -18.65 1.68 7.88
N ASP A 36 -19.40 1.94 8.94
CA ASP A 36 -20.29 3.10 8.99
C ASP A 36 -19.49 4.40 8.82
N GLY A 37 -19.96 5.29 7.94
CA GLY A 37 -19.24 6.50 7.55
C GLY A 37 -18.04 6.29 6.62
N ILE A 38 -17.96 5.19 5.86
CA ILE A 38 -16.86 4.97 4.91
C ILE A 38 -16.73 6.08 3.84
N ASP A 39 -17.82 6.78 3.53
CA ASP A 39 -17.85 7.92 2.60
C ASP A 39 -17.61 9.28 3.30
N HIS A 40 -17.27 9.28 4.59
CA HIS A 40 -17.01 10.50 5.35
C HIS A 40 -15.83 11.30 4.74
N PRO A 41 -15.86 12.65 4.72
CA PRO A 41 -14.80 13.48 4.11
C PRO A 41 -13.37 13.26 4.63
N LYS A 42 -13.23 12.65 5.82
CA LYS A 42 -11.92 12.27 6.39
C LYS A 42 -11.29 11.07 5.66
N VAL A 43 -12.10 10.27 4.96
CA VAL A 43 -11.67 9.02 4.33
C VAL A 43 -10.99 9.30 3.00
N LEU A 44 -9.81 8.72 2.83
CA LEU A 44 -9.05 8.72 1.59
C LEU A 44 -8.61 7.28 1.27
N THR A 45 -8.54 6.93 0.00
CA THR A 45 -7.87 5.68 -0.41
C THR A 45 -6.35 5.89 -0.49
N TYR A 46 -5.57 4.81 -0.47
CA TYR A 46 -4.14 4.92 -0.74
C TYR A 46 -3.82 5.53 -2.13
N LEU A 47 -4.71 5.40 -3.11
CA LEU A 47 -4.55 6.04 -4.42
C LEU A 47 -4.75 7.56 -4.34
N ASP A 48 -5.72 8.03 -3.56
CA ASP A 48 -5.92 9.45 -3.32
C ASP A 48 -4.65 10.11 -2.77
N VAL A 49 -3.98 9.42 -1.84
CA VAL A 49 -2.74 9.91 -1.23
C VAL A 49 -1.55 9.76 -2.19
N LEU A 50 -1.24 8.54 -2.61
CA LEU A 50 0.03 8.23 -3.29
C LEU A 50 0.04 8.62 -4.77
N LYS A 51 -1.10 8.53 -5.45
CA LYS A 51 -1.21 8.82 -6.89
C LYS A 51 -1.76 10.21 -7.16
N HIS A 52 -2.79 10.61 -6.43
CA HIS A 52 -3.48 11.87 -6.69
C HIS A 52 -3.00 13.02 -5.81
N GLY A 53 -2.18 12.76 -4.79
CA GLY A 53 -1.59 13.79 -3.94
C GLY A 53 -2.62 14.60 -3.17
N LYS A 54 -3.77 14.01 -2.80
CA LYS A 54 -4.77 14.70 -1.99
C LYS A 54 -4.15 15.13 -0.65
N PRO A 55 -4.48 16.33 -0.13
CA PRO A 55 -3.95 16.80 1.15
C PRO A 55 -4.27 15.84 2.30
N VAL A 56 -3.28 15.62 3.17
CA VAL A 56 -3.42 14.79 4.37
C VAL A 56 -2.97 15.60 5.58
N GLY A 57 -3.82 15.63 6.62
CA GLY A 57 -3.61 16.34 7.87
C GLY A 57 -2.44 15.82 8.72
N LYS A 58 -2.38 16.29 9.97
CA LYS A 58 -1.28 16.00 10.91
C LYS A 58 -1.46 14.67 11.63
N THR A 59 -2.68 14.24 11.87
CA THR A 59 -2.98 12.99 12.60
C THR A 59 -3.76 12.03 11.71
N VAL A 60 -3.24 10.82 11.50
CA VAL A 60 -3.73 9.90 10.47
C VAL A 60 -3.92 8.49 11.03
N ALA A 61 -5.05 7.85 10.73
CA ALA A 61 -5.23 6.41 10.90
C ALA A 61 -5.16 5.70 9.54
N ILE A 62 -4.38 4.64 9.44
CA ILE A 62 -4.28 3.78 8.25
C ILE A 62 -4.96 2.45 8.58
N ILE A 63 -6.03 2.13 7.85
CA ILE A 63 -6.75 0.86 7.95
C ILE A 63 -6.13 -0.14 7.00
N GLY A 64 -5.41 -1.12 7.55
CA GLY A 64 -4.76 -2.20 6.80
C GLY A 64 -3.24 -2.06 6.81
N ALA A 65 -2.58 -3.03 7.45
CA ALA A 65 -1.13 -3.04 7.65
C ALA A 65 -0.40 -4.12 6.82
N GLY A 66 -0.84 -4.33 5.58
CA GLY A 66 -0.07 -5.05 4.56
C GLY A 66 0.98 -4.16 3.90
N GLY A 67 1.61 -4.62 2.81
CA GLY A 67 2.65 -3.86 2.09
C GLY A 67 2.25 -2.42 1.76
N ILE A 68 1.09 -2.22 1.13
CA ILE A 68 0.57 -0.88 0.80
C ILE A 68 0.40 0.00 2.05
N GLY A 69 -0.05 -0.58 3.17
CA GLY A 69 -0.20 0.15 4.43
C GLY A 69 1.13 0.63 4.99
N PHE A 70 2.15 -0.22 4.96
CA PHE A 70 3.51 0.15 5.36
C PHE A 70 4.11 1.21 4.44
N ASP A 71 3.98 1.05 3.12
CA ASP A 71 4.50 2.05 2.16
C ASP A 71 3.79 3.39 2.30
N THR A 72 2.47 3.39 2.54
CA THR A 72 1.70 4.60 2.82
C THR A 72 2.16 5.26 4.12
N ALA A 73 2.41 4.48 5.17
CA ALA A 73 2.93 5.01 6.43
C ALA A 73 4.33 5.60 6.26
N GLU A 74 5.22 4.94 5.52
CA GLU A 74 6.57 5.46 5.21
C GLU A 74 6.47 6.79 4.45
N PHE A 75 5.61 6.84 3.43
CA PHE A 75 5.37 8.05 2.64
C PHE A 75 4.84 9.20 3.51
N LEU A 76 3.86 8.95 4.36
CA LEU A 76 3.24 9.98 5.19
C LEU A 76 4.12 10.48 6.34
N THR A 77 5.06 9.65 6.79
CA THR A 77 6.01 9.99 7.85
C THR A 77 7.35 10.52 7.32
N HIS A 78 7.49 10.64 5.99
CA HIS A 78 8.67 11.20 5.36
C HIS A 78 8.51 12.70 5.12
N GLU A 79 9.58 13.46 5.37
CA GLU A 79 9.71 14.87 5.01
C GLU A 79 11.11 15.13 4.46
N GLY A 80 11.23 16.08 3.53
CA GLY A 80 12.52 16.45 2.96
C GLY A 80 13.13 15.39 2.04
N LYS A 81 14.46 15.41 1.91
CA LYS A 81 15.19 14.51 1.00
C LYS A 81 15.22 13.08 1.59
N SER A 82 14.96 12.09 0.74
CA SER A 82 15.13 10.69 1.14
C SER A 82 16.60 10.39 1.42
N THR A 83 16.88 9.77 2.56
CA THR A 83 18.21 9.28 2.93
C THR A 83 18.70 8.16 2.03
N SER A 84 17.79 7.47 1.31
CA SER A 84 18.15 6.42 0.34
C SER A 84 19.04 6.89 -0.80
N LEU A 85 19.14 8.21 -1.03
CA LEU A 85 19.97 8.83 -2.07
C LEU A 85 21.20 9.56 -1.49
N ASP A 86 21.41 9.54 -0.17
CA ASP A 86 22.51 10.21 0.51
C ASP A 86 23.14 9.26 1.54
N VAL A 87 24.33 8.76 1.21
CA VAL A 87 25.07 7.80 2.03
C VAL A 87 25.29 8.33 3.44
N ALA A 88 25.71 9.58 3.60
CA ALA A 88 26.02 10.12 4.93
C ALA A 88 24.73 10.30 5.76
N ALA A 89 23.63 10.69 5.12
CA ALA A 89 22.34 10.79 5.80
C ALA A 89 21.80 9.41 6.21
N PHE A 90 21.89 8.41 5.34
CA PHE A 90 21.51 7.03 5.64
C PHE A 90 22.30 6.47 6.83
N MET A 91 23.63 6.63 6.82
CA MET A 91 24.48 6.12 7.90
C MET A 91 24.13 6.77 9.24
N ARG A 92 23.86 8.08 9.27
CA ARG A 92 23.40 8.76 10.50
C ARG A 92 22.02 8.28 10.96
N GLU A 93 21.07 8.16 10.03
CA GLU A 93 19.72 7.68 10.35
C GLU A 93 19.75 6.32 11.05
N TRP A 94 20.61 5.41 10.57
CA TRP A 94 20.74 4.06 11.12
C TRP A 94 21.80 3.91 12.21
N GLY A 95 22.47 4.99 12.61
CA GLY A 95 23.46 4.98 13.69
C GLY A 95 24.74 4.21 13.35
N VAL A 96 25.20 4.28 12.10
CA VAL A 96 26.45 3.69 11.64
C VAL A 96 27.60 4.65 11.86
N ASP A 97 28.65 4.18 12.53
CA ASP A 97 29.92 4.86 12.65
C ASP A 97 30.77 4.60 11.39
N MET A 98 30.85 5.60 10.52
CA MET A 98 31.57 5.49 9.25
C MET A 98 33.10 5.46 9.41
N ASN A 99 33.64 5.87 10.56
CA ASN A 99 35.08 5.77 10.83
C ASN A 99 35.45 4.38 11.38
N VAL A 100 34.44 3.61 11.84
CA VAL A 100 34.61 2.28 12.44
C VAL A 100 35.50 2.33 13.69
N ASP A 101 35.40 3.43 14.45
CA ASP A 101 36.15 3.64 15.70
C ASP A 101 35.50 2.85 16.86
N ASN A 102 34.20 2.52 16.73
CA ASN A 102 33.42 1.81 17.73
C ASN A 102 33.17 0.35 17.38
N ALA A 103 32.94 -0.48 18.40
CA ALA A 103 32.70 -1.91 18.24
C ALA A 103 31.55 -2.18 17.24
N GLY A 104 31.85 -2.94 16.19
CA GLY A 104 30.88 -3.28 15.14
C GLY A 104 30.48 -2.11 14.23
N GLY A 105 31.18 -0.96 14.27
CA GLY A 105 30.84 0.21 13.47
C GLY A 105 29.52 0.87 13.89
N LEU A 106 29.17 0.78 15.18
CA LEU A 106 27.93 1.36 15.72
C LEU A 106 28.23 2.71 16.37
N SER A 107 27.50 3.74 15.95
CA SER A 107 27.58 5.07 16.56
C SER A 107 27.11 5.00 18.02
N PRO A 108 27.85 5.58 18.98
CA PRO A 108 27.43 5.63 20.37
C PRO A 108 26.20 6.53 20.59
N GLN A 109 25.85 7.38 19.62
CA GLN A 109 24.61 8.17 19.62
C GLN A 109 23.39 7.38 19.14
N GLY A 110 23.60 6.16 18.61
CA GLY A 110 22.55 5.33 18.04
C GLY A 110 21.89 5.93 16.79
N PRO A 111 20.76 5.34 16.33
CA PRO A 111 19.99 5.84 15.19
C PRO A 111 19.48 7.27 15.38
N GLN A 112 19.60 8.11 14.35
CA GLN A 112 19.16 9.51 14.34
C GLN A 112 18.19 9.80 13.17
N PRO A 113 16.99 9.20 13.17
CA PRO A 113 15.98 9.42 12.14
C PRO A 113 15.44 10.85 12.19
N HIS A 114 15.01 11.37 11.03
CA HIS A 114 14.19 12.57 11.02
C HIS A 114 12.85 12.31 11.70
N ALA A 115 12.36 13.31 12.43
CA ALA A 115 11.04 13.23 13.05
C ALA A 115 9.95 13.15 11.98
N SER A 116 8.93 12.33 12.23
CA SER A 116 7.75 12.28 11.36
C SER A 116 7.03 13.64 11.40
N PRO A 117 6.62 14.21 10.24
CA PRO A 117 5.77 15.40 10.20
C PRO A 117 4.33 15.13 10.65
N ARG A 118 3.97 13.86 10.86
CA ARG A 118 2.62 13.41 11.21
C ARG A 118 2.61 12.40 12.35
N GLU A 119 1.54 12.39 13.11
CA GLU A 119 1.21 11.29 14.00
C GLU A 119 0.40 10.24 13.22
N VAL A 120 0.92 9.00 13.16
CA VAL A 120 0.31 7.94 12.35
C VAL A 120 -0.03 6.72 13.21
N TYR A 121 -1.26 6.24 13.05
CA TYR A 121 -1.73 4.95 13.56
C TYR A 121 -1.79 3.96 12.39
N LEU A 122 -1.13 2.81 12.50
CA LEU A 122 -1.17 1.74 11.50
C LEU A 122 -1.92 0.54 12.07
N LEU A 123 -3.11 0.29 11.54
CA LEU A 123 -4.11 -0.58 12.16
C LEU A 123 -4.33 -1.87 11.37
N GLN A 124 -4.55 -2.98 12.07
CA GLN A 124 -5.05 -4.21 11.46
C GLN A 124 -6.00 -4.97 12.37
N ARG A 125 -6.94 -5.71 11.75
CA ARG A 125 -7.86 -6.64 12.45
C ARG A 125 -7.16 -7.88 13.01
N LYS A 126 -6.15 -8.38 12.30
CA LYS A 126 -5.42 -9.59 12.70
C LYS A 126 -4.74 -9.33 14.05
N GLN A 127 -4.81 -10.32 14.94
CA GLN A 127 -4.15 -10.28 16.26
C GLN A 127 -2.63 -10.47 16.16
N SER A 128 -2.13 -11.04 15.05
CA SER A 128 -0.71 -11.20 14.82
C SER A 128 0.04 -9.87 14.85
N LYS A 129 1.36 -9.93 15.00
CA LYS A 129 2.21 -8.74 14.99
C LYS A 129 2.00 -7.95 13.68
N VAL A 130 1.94 -6.63 13.79
CA VAL A 130 1.82 -5.74 12.63
C VAL A 130 3.06 -5.90 11.74
N GLY A 131 2.82 -6.15 10.45
CA GLY A 131 3.88 -6.38 9.47
C GLY A 131 4.52 -7.77 9.48
N ASP A 132 3.94 -8.76 10.17
CA ASP A 132 4.45 -10.14 10.21
C ASP A 132 4.49 -10.81 8.83
N GLY A 133 3.52 -10.48 7.96
CA GLY A 133 3.43 -10.98 6.58
C GLY A 133 4.25 -10.21 5.54
N LEU A 134 5.13 -9.29 5.95
CA LEU A 134 6.02 -8.58 5.03
C LEU A 134 7.16 -9.48 4.52
N GLY A 135 7.91 -8.99 3.53
CA GLY A 135 9.06 -9.70 2.98
C GLY A 135 10.04 -10.17 4.06
N LYS A 136 10.51 -11.42 3.94
CA LYS A 136 11.32 -12.09 4.99
C LYS A 136 12.59 -11.32 5.36
N THR A 137 13.24 -10.68 4.39
CA THR A 137 14.53 -9.99 4.56
C THR A 137 14.42 -8.47 4.61
N THR A 138 13.25 -7.89 4.27
CA THR A 138 13.04 -6.45 4.15
C THR A 138 11.98 -5.92 5.12
N GLY A 139 11.01 -6.75 5.52
CA GLY A 139 9.90 -6.34 6.37
C GLY A 139 10.35 -5.80 7.73
N TRP A 140 11.48 -6.28 8.26
CA TRP A 140 12.04 -5.76 9.51
C TRP A 140 12.56 -4.33 9.37
N ILE A 141 13.07 -3.94 8.19
CA ILE A 141 13.59 -2.60 7.92
C ILE A 141 12.45 -1.59 8.03
N HIS A 142 11.33 -1.84 7.34
CA HIS A 142 10.15 -0.97 7.39
C HIS A 142 9.55 -0.89 8.80
N ARG A 143 9.48 -2.01 9.53
CA ARG A 143 9.03 -1.99 10.92
C ARG A 143 9.93 -1.12 11.79
N ALA A 144 11.24 -1.28 11.68
CA ALA A 144 12.21 -0.50 12.45
C ALA A 144 12.15 0.99 12.09
N SER A 145 12.10 1.33 10.80
CA SER A 145 11.96 2.71 10.31
C SER A 145 10.71 3.40 10.85
N LEU A 146 9.54 2.76 10.74
CA LEU A 146 8.30 3.33 11.27
C LEU A 146 8.28 3.40 12.80
N GLN A 147 8.91 2.46 13.50
CA GLN A 147 9.08 2.53 14.96
C GLN A 147 9.98 3.70 15.37
N MET A 148 11.10 3.90 14.67
CA MET A 148 11.99 5.05 14.82
C MET A 148 11.26 6.38 14.62
N LYS A 149 10.33 6.42 13.65
CA LYS A 149 9.41 7.54 13.39
C LYS A 149 8.20 7.60 14.33
N LYS A 150 8.14 6.74 15.35
CA LYS A 150 7.11 6.69 16.40
C LYS A 150 5.68 6.40 15.88
N VAL A 151 5.55 5.67 14.78
CA VAL A 151 4.24 5.21 14.28
C VAL A 151 3.61 4.22 15.26
N LYS A 152 2.35 4.45 15.62
CA LYS A 152 1.58 3.61 16.53
C LYS A 152 0.98 2.43 15.77
N MET A 153 1.65 1.28 15.83
CA MET A 153 1.19 0.05 15.19
C MET A 153 0.26 -0.74 16.11
N LEU A 154 -1.00 -0.94 15.71
CA LEU A 154 -2.03 -1.58 16.53
C LEU A 154 -2.64 -2.78 15.80
N SER A 155 -2.60 -3.95 16.44
CA SER A 155 -3.22 -5.19 15.99
C SER A 155 -4.51 -5.48 16.77
N GLY A 156 -5.33 -6.41 16.27
CA GLY A 156 -6.57 -6.80 16.94
C GLY A 156 -7.62 -5.70 17.01
N VAL A 157 -7.61 -4.78 16.05
CA VAL A 157 -8.51 -3.62 16.03
C VAL A 157 -9.83 -3.98 15.35
N SER A 158 -10.94 -3.66 15.99
CA SER A 158 -12.28 -3.66 15.37
C SER A 158 -12.67 -2.24 14.99
N TYR A 159 -13.18 -2.03 13.79
CA TYR A 159 -13.60 -0.71 13.31
C TYR A 159 -15.11 -0.61 13.39
N HIS A 160 -15.62 0.48 13.98
CA HIS A 160 -17.05 0.66 14.20
C HIS A 160 -17.65 1.69 13.26
N LYS A 161 -17.11 2.93 13.31
CA LYS A 161 -17.60 4.04 12.48
C LYS A 161 -16.54 5.10 12.27
N ILE A 162 -16.77 5.96 11.28
CA ILE A 162 -15.97 7.15 10.98
C ILE A 162 -16.90 8.36 10.97
N ASP A 163 -16.60 9.36 11.79
CA ASP A 163 -17.37 10.62 11.86
C ASP A 163 -16.45 11.83 12.14
N ASP A 164 -17.05 12.98 12.46
CA ASP A 164 -16.32 14.22 12.76
C ASP A 164 -15.33 14.07 13.93
N ALA A 165 -15.63 13.21 14.91
CA ALA A 165 -14.74 12.96 16.04
C ALA A 165 -13.54 12.08 15.66
N GLY A 166 -13.60 11.34 14.55
CA GLY A 166 -12.50 10.55 14.00
C GLY A 166 -12.88 9.09 13.76
N LEU A 167 -11.93 8.18 13.98
CA LEU A 167 -12.12 6.74 13.78
C LEU A 167 -12.46 6.06 15.11
N HIS A 168 -13.66 5.49 15.19
CA HIS A 168 -14.14 4.76 16.37
C HIS A 168 -13.74 3.29 16.25
N VAL A 169 -13.02 2.78 17.25
CA VAL A 169 -12.46 1.43 17.26
C VAL A 169 -12.67 0.73 18.60
N SER A 170 -12.55 -0.60 18.60
CA SER A 170 -12.22 -1.35 19.82
C SER A 170 -10.83 -1.95 19.71
N ILE A 171 -10.06 -1.85 20.79
CA ILE A 171 -8.75 -2.47 20.92
C ILE A 171 -8.76 -3.26 22.22
N LYS A 172 -8.58 -4.58 22.15
CA LYS A 172 -8.78 -5.48 23.30
C LYS A 172 -10.14 -5.26 23.98
N ASP A 173 -11.18 -5.15 23.16
CA ASP A 173 -12.58 -4.94 23.57
C ASP A 173 -12.88 -3.61 24.27
N GLU A 174 -11.89 -2.72 24.43
CA GLU A 174 -12.10 -1.36 24.93
C GLU A 174 -12.42 -0.41 23.77
N LEU A 175 -13.56 0.29 23.87
CA LEU A 175 -13.96 1.32 22.91
C LEU A 175 -13.10 2.57 23.03
N GLN A 176 -12.60 3.04 21.89
CA GLN A 176 -11.73 4.22 21.80
C GLN A 176 -12.09 5.03 20.55
N VAL A 177 -11.88 6.34 20.61
CA VAL A 177 -11.96 7.23 19.46
C VAL A 177 -10.56 7.73 19.14
N LEU A 178 -10.10 7.51 17.92
CA LEU A 178 -8.85 8.08 17.42
C LEU A 178 -9.18 9.43 16.75
N PRO A 179 -8.85 10.57 17.37
CA PRO A 179 -9.17 11.90 16.82
C PRO A 179 -8.20 12.24 15.68
N VAL A 180 -8.47 11.69 14.51
CA VAL A 180 -7.64 11.82 13.32
C VAL A 180 -8.23 12.83 12.34
N ASP A 181 -7.34 13.53 11.63
CA ASP A 181 -7.69 14.39 10.52
C ASP A 181 -8.13 13.57 9.31
N ASN A 182 -7.46 12.44 9.08
CA ASN A 182 -7.74 11.55 7.95
C ASN A 182 -7.70 10.06 8.32
N VAL A 183 -8.51 9.27 7.63
CA VAL A 183 -8.50 7.80 7.66
C VAL A 183 -8.12 7.30 6.27
N ILE A 184 -6.97 6.62 6.14
CA ILE A 184 -6.48 6.11 4.86
C ILE A 184 -6.80 4.62 4.73
N ILE A 185 -7.52 4.26 3.67
CA ILE A 185 -7.95 2.89 3.41
C ILE A 185 -6.87 2.15 2.62
N CYS A 186 -6.18 1.23 3.30
CA CYS A 186 -5.21 0.27 2.76
C CYS A 186 -5.71 -1.17 2.96
N ALA A 187 -7.02 -1.37 2.87
CA ALA A 187 -7.70 -2.59 3.30
C ALA A 187 -7.70 -3.74 2.28
N GLY A 188 -6.83 -3.69 1.27
CA GLY A 188 -6.73 -4.69 0.19
C GLY A 188 -7.31 -4.22 -1.14
N GLN A 189 -7.43 -5.17 -2.07
CA GLN A 189 -7.68 -4.90 -3.49
C GLN A 189 -8.66 -5.93 -4.06
N ASN A 190 -9.45 -5.52 -5.04
CA ASN A 190 -10.33 -6.37 -5.84
C ASN A 190 -9.85 -6.43 -7.30
N PRO A 191 -9.97 -7.57 -7.99
CA PRO A 191 -9.65 -7.65 -9.42
C PRO A 191 -10.52 -6.71 -10.25
N LEU A 192 -9.94 -6.01 -11.23
CA LEU A 192 -10.70 -5.15 -12.14
C LEU A 192 -11.05 -5.92 -13.42
N ARG A 193 -12.23 -6.57 -13.45
CA ARG A 193 -12.64 -7.50 -14.54
C ARG A 193 -13.84 -7.04 -15.37
N GLU A 194 -14.15 -5.75 -15.36
CA GLU A 194 -15.36 -5.19 -16.01
C GLU A 194 -15.50 -5.57 -17.50
N LEU A 195 -14.38 -5.78 -18.22
CA LEU A 195 -14.37 -6.14 -19.64
C LEU A 195 -14.50 -7.64 -19.90
N GLN A 196 -14.31 -8.50 -18.89
CA GLN A 196 -14.24 -9.95 -19.09
C GLN A 196 -15.55 -10.50 -19.64
N GLN A 197 -16.67 -10.27 -18.94
CA GLN A 197 -17.96 -10.82 -19.35
C GLN A 197 -18.42 -10.27 -20.72
N PRO A 198 -18.36 -8.94 -20.99
CA PRO A 198 -18.72 -8.43 -22.31
C PRO A 198 -17.90 -9.01 -23.47
N LEU A 199 -16.61 -9.31 -23.26
CA LEU A 199 -15.76 -9.93 -24.28
C LEU A 199 -16.11 -11.40 -24.50
N LEU A 200 -16.39 -12.15 -23.42
CA LEU A 200 -16.86 -13.53 -23.52
C LEU A 200 -18.21 -13.61 -24.23
N ASP A 201 -19.14 -12.70 -23.92
CA ASP A 201 -20.45 -12.61 -24.57
C ASP A 201 -20.33 -12.26 -26.07
N ALA A 202 -19.27 -11.54 -26.44
CA ALA A 202 -18.91 -11.25 -27.83
C ALA A 202 -18.15 -12.40 -28.53
N GLY A 203 -18.02 -13.57 -27.88
CA GLY A 203 -17.39 -14.76 -28.45
C GLY A 203 -15.86 -14.68 -28.52
N LYS A 204 -15.22 -13.81 -27.74
CA LYS A 204 -13.75 -13.67 -27.73
C LYS A 204 -13.08 -14.65 -26.79
N THR A 205 -11.90 -15.09 -27.19
CA THR A 205 -10.95 -15.75 -26.28
C THR A 205 -10.31 -14.71 -25.37
N VAL A 206 -10.51 -14.85 -24.06
CA VAL A 206 -10.05 -13.89 -23.05
C VAL A 206 -9.13 -14.57 -22.04
N HIS A 207 -7.96 -13.99 -21.84
CA HIS A 207 -7.01 -14.38 -20.79
C HIS A 207 -6.95 -13.33 -19.70
N LEU A 208 -6.76 -13.75 -18.45
CA LEU A 208 -6.54 -12.87 -17.30
C LEU A 208 -5.12 -13.03 -16.78
N ILE A 209 -4.42 -11.93 -16.53
CA ILE A 209 -3.10 -11.93 -15.88
C ILE A 209 -3.00 -10.85 -14.79
N GLY A 210 -2.16 -11.10 -13.79
CA GLY A 210 -1.84 -10.14 -12.74
C GLY A 210 -3.06 -9.74 -11.90
N GLY A 211 -3.26 -8.43 -11.73
CA GLY A 211 -4.33 -7.85 -10.90
C GLY A 211 -5.73 -8.22 -11.34
N ALA A 212 -5.91 -8.31 -12.65
CA ALA A 212 -7.17 -8.67 -13.25
C ALA A 212 -7.52 -10.13 -12.97
N ASP A 213 -6.53 -11.00 -12.78
CA ASP A 213 -6.74 -12.37 -12.34
C ASP A 213 -6.94 -12.42 -10.82
N VAL A 214 -5.88 -12.49 -10.02
CA VAL A 214 -6.00 -12.58 -8.55
C VAL A 214 -5.37 -11.36 -7.91
N ALA A 215 -6.18 -10.56 -7.20
CA ALA A 215 -5.71 -9.38 -6.47
C ALA A 215 -5.21 -9.69 -5.05
N ALA A 216 -5.69 -10.79 -4.44
CA ALA A 216 -5.26 -11.20 -3.11
C ALA A 216 -3.76 -11.55 -3.11
N GLU A 217 -2.98 -10.87 -2.26
CA GLU A 217 -1.53 -11.07 -2.15
C GLU A 217 -0.80 -10.97 -3.50
N LEU A 218 -1.32 -10.17 -4.43
CA LEU A 218 -0.64 -9.94 -5.69
C LEU A 218 0.59 -9.06 -5.47
N ASP A 219 1.74 -9.57 -5.89
CA ASP A 219 2.96 -8.80 -6.05
C ASP A 219 3.34 -8.69 -7.53
N ALA A 220 4.31 -7.81 -7.81
CA ALA A 220 4.83 -7.62 -9.16
C ALA A 220 5.46 -8.90 -9.71
N LYS A 221 6.07 -9.74 -8.85
CA LYS A 221 6.70 -11.00 -9.26
C LYS A 221 5.68 -11.95 -9.87
N ARG A 222 4.53 -12.14 -9.23
CA ARG A 222 3.44 -12.99 -9.73
C ARG A 222 2.85 -12.42 -11.03
N ALA A 223 2.57 -11.12 -11.07
CA ALA A 223 2.03 -10.47 -12.27
C ALA A 223 2.97 -10.64 -13.48
N ILE A 224 4.27 -10.39 -13.30
CA ILE A 224 5.29 -10.57 -14.34
C ILE A 224 5.39 -12.05 -14.74
N ASN A 225 5.42 -12.96 -13.77
CA ASN A 225 5.53 -14.39 -14.07
C ASN A 225 4.35 -14.91 -14.90
N GLN A 226 3.11 -14.51 -14.55
CA GLN A 226 1.92 -14.88 -15.31
C GLN A 226 1.97 -14.33 -16.74
N GLY A 227 2.30 -13.04 -16.90
CA GLY A 227 2.40 -12.43 -18.22
C GLY A 227 3.45 -13.11 -19.11
N VAL A 228 4.64 -13.39 -18.57
CA VAL A 228 5.72 -14.07 -19.31
C VAL A 228 5.33 -15.50 -19.69
N ARG A 229 4.69 -16.25 -18.79
CA ARG A 229 4.26 -17.62 -19.09
C ARG A 229 3.18 -17.67 -20.15
N LEU A 230 2.18 -16.80 -20.07
CA LEU A 230 1.12 -16.72 -21.08
C LEU A 230 1.71 -16.33 -22.45
N ALA A 231 2.59 -15.32 -22.48
CA ALA A 231 3.24 -14.91 -23.73
C ALA A 231 4.09 -16.01 -24.37
N ALA A 232 4.58 -16.98 -23.61
CA ALA A 232 5.34 -18.12 -24.12
C ALA A 232 4.45 -19.30 -24.58
N SER A 233 3.16 -19.29 -24.25
CA SER A 233 2.21 -20.35 -24.63
C SER A 233 1.32 -19.99 -25.81
N LEU A 234 1.19 -18.69 -26.13
CA LEU A 234 0.52 -18.16 -27.32
C LEU A 234 1.48 -18.19 -28.51
#